data_AF-A0A6N7JGF0-F1
#
_entry.id   AF-A0A6N7JGF0-F1
#
_cell.length_a   1.000
_cell.length_b   1.000
_cell.length_c   1.000
_cell.angle_alpha   90.00
_cell.angle_beta   90.00
_cell.angle_gamma   90.00
#
_symmetry.space_group_name_H-M   'P 1'
#
loop_
_entity.id
_entity.type
_entity.pdbx_description
1 polymer ?
#
loop_
_entity_poly.entity_id
_entity_poly.type
_entity_poly.pdbx_seq_one_letter_code
_entity_poly.pdbx_strand_id
1 'polypeptide(L)'
;MKAGGVGVNGWQWTLLVHFGLAALAVWPAIRLLGRAGLPRGWVVWLALPVLGWPIFTSLLAFKPWPTLPPRPEKLHPRERLRRARDAAAAQKGK
;
A
#
# COMPACT_ATOMS: atom_id res chain seq x y z
N MET A 1 16.06 15.49 2.04
CA MET A 1 16.65 14.14 2.13
C MET A 1 16.50 13.48 0.78
N LYS A 2 17.61 13.17 0.09
CA LYS A 2 17.61 12.46 -1.20
C LYS A 2 17.01 11.07 -0.96
N ALA A 3 15.87 10.78 -1.58
CA ALA A 3 15.34 9.42 -1.68
C ALA A 3 16.30 8.62 -2.56
N GLY A 4 17.36 8.10 -1.93
CA GLY A 4 18.40 7.34 -2.58
C GLY A 4 17.88 5.96 -2.95
N GLY A 5 17.60 5.77 -4.23
CA GLY A 5 17.97 4.56 -4.96
C GLY A 5 17.53 3.23 -4.37
N VAL A 6 16.26 3.06 -4.01
CA VAL A 6 15.67 1.71 -4.07
C VAL A 6 15.33 1.48 -5.54
N GLY A 7 16.38 1.23 -6.33
CA GLY A 7 16.25 0.87 -7.73
C GLY A 7 15.38 -0.37 -7.88
N VAL A 8 14.98 -0.65 -9.12
CA VAL A 8 14.14 -1.77 -9.57
C VAL A 8 14.49 -3.15 -8.94
N ASN A 9 15.64 -3.30 -8.29
CA ASN A 9 16.09 -4.48 -7.56
C ASN A 9 15.54 -4.63 -6.13
N GLY A 10 15.06 -3.55 -5.50
CA GLY A 10 14.59 -3.58 -4.10
C GLY A 10 13.28 -4.36 -3.94
N TRP A 11 12.33 -4.14 -4.85
CA TRP A 11 11.04 -4.83 -4.80
C TRP A 11 11.20 -6.35 -5.06
N GLN A 12 12.14 -6.75 -5.94
CA GLN A 12 12.44 -8.16 -6.22
C GLN A 12 13.00 -8.85 -4.98
N TRP A 13 13.92 -8.20 -4.27
CA TRP A 13 14.43 -8.70 -3.00
C TRP A 13 13.35 -8.83 -1.93
N THR A 14 12.48 -7.82 -1.81
CA THR A 14 11.34 -7.88 -0.88
C THR A 14 10.42 -9.05 -1.21
N LEU A 15 10.10 -9.28 -2.48
CA LEU A 15 9.29 -10.43 -2.90
C LEU A 15 9.97 -11.76 -2.59
N LEU A 16 11.26 -11.91 -2.86
CA LEU A 16 12.00 -13.13 -2.59
C LEU A 16 12.00 -13.47 -1.10
N VAL A 17 12.21 -12.47 -0.23
CA VAL A 17 12.16 -12.65 1.23
C VAL A 17 10.77 -13.09 1.68
N HIS A 18 9.71 -12.44 1.19
CA HIS A 18 8.34 -12.82 1.54
C HIS A 18 7.97 -14.19 0.99
N PHE A 19 8.45 -14.55 -0.20
CA PHE A 19 8.24 -15.88 -0.78
C PHE A 19 8.94 -16.96 0.05
N GLY A 20 10.18 -16.72 0.48
CA GLY A 20 10.92 -17.62 1.37
C GLY A 20 10.21 -17.81 2.73
N LEU A 21 9.75 -16.71 3.34
CA LEU A 21 8.98 -16.75 4.58
C LEU A 21 7.64 -17.49 4.42
N ALA A 22 6.92 -17.25 3.31
CA ALA A 22 5.68 -17.93 3.01
C ALA A 22 5.90 -19.44 2.79
N ALA A 23 6.97 -19.83 2.08
CA ALA A 23 7.33 -21.24 1.90
C ALA A 23 7.66 -21.91 3.24
N LEU A 24 8.41 -21.22 4.12
CA LEU A 24 8.68 -21.68 5.48
C LEU A 24 7.42 -21.82 6.33
N ALA A 25 6.47 -20.89 6.22
CA ALA A 25 5.20 -20.95 6.94
C ALA A 25 4.29 -22.09 6.43
N VAL A 26 4.33 -22.39 5.13
CA VAL A 26 3.51 -23.44 4.50
C VAL A 26 4.14 -24.84 4.64
N TRP A 27 5.45 -24.94 4.87
CA TRP A 27 6.16 -26.20 5.11
C TRP A 27 5.52 -27.14 6.15
N PRO A 28 5.19 -26.70 7.38
CA PRO A 28 4.52 -27.57 8.35
C PRO A 28 3.14 -28.02 7.87
N ALA A 29 2.40 -27.18 7.13
CA ALA A 29 1.11 -27.55 6.57
C ALA A 29 1.26 -28.65 5.49
N ILE A 30 2.27 -28.56 4.63
CA ILE A 30 2.60 -29.62 3.64
C ILE A 30 2.89 -30.94 4.37
N ARG A 31 3.71 -30.88 5.42
CA ARG A 31 4.09 -32.07 6.20
C ARG A 31 2.89 -32.70 6.91
N LEU A 32 1.98 -31.89 7.44
CA LEU A 32 0.74 -32.34 8.08
C LEU A 32 -0.23 -32.96 7.06
N LEU A 33 -0.42 -32.33 5.91
CA LEU A 33 -1.28 -32.89 4.84
C LEU A 33 -0.76 -34.23 4.34
N GLY A 34 0.55 -34.36 4.16
CA GLY A 34 1.18 -35.62 3.77
C GLY A 34 1.00 -36.73 4.81
N ARG A 35 1.04 -36.40 6.11
CA ARG A 35 0.74 -37.35 7.19
C ARG A 35 -0.74 -37.71 7.27
N ALA A 36 -1.63 -36.79 6.92
CA ALA A 36 -3.06 -37.00 6.94
C ALA A 36 -3.59 -37.74 5.69
N GLY A 37 -2.72 -38.04 4.71
CA GLY A 37 -3.11 -38.69 3.45
C GLY A 37 -3.91 -37.78 2.51
N LEU A 38 -3.96 -36.48 2.77
CA LEU A 38 -4.72 -35.54 1.95
C LEU A 38 -3.99 -35.20 0.63
N PRO A 39 -4.74 -34.83 -0.43
CA PRO A 39 -4.15 -34.43 -1.69
C PRO A 39 -3.27 -33.19 -1.53
N ARG A 40 -2.02 -33.27 -2.01
CA ARG A 40 -1.03 -32.16 -1.91
C ARG A 40 -1.52 -30.85 -2.55
N GLY A 41 -2.45 -30.91 -3.50
CA GLY A 41 -3.05 -29.72 -4.13
C GLY A 41 -3.80 -28.79 -3.16
N TRP A 42 -4.26 -29.30 -2.02
CA TRP A 42 -4.94 -28.50 -1.00
C TRP A 42 -4.01 -27.50 -0.30
N VAL A 43 -2.68 -27.72 -0.37
CA VAL A 43 -1.68 -26.76 0.12
C VAL A 43 -1.80 -25.42 -0.60
N VAL A 44 -2.19 -25.41 -1.88
CA VAL A 44 -2.33 -24.17 -2.67
C VAL A 44 -3.41 -23.27 -2.07
N TRP A 45 -4.50 -23.84 -1.56
CA TRP A 45 -5.56 -23.10 -0.86
C TRP A 45 -5.09 -22.47 0.45
N LEU A 46 -4.13 -23.09 1.15
CA LEU A 46 -3.49 -22.55 2.35
C LEU A 46 -2.42 -21.51 2.01
N ALA A 47 -1.70 -21.69 0.91
CA ALA A 47 -0.65 -20.77 0.46
C ALA A 47 -1.22 -19.47 -0.11
N LEU A 48 -2.41 -19.51 -0.72
CA LEU A 48 -3.06 -18.35 -1.34
C LEU A 48 -3.25 -17.16 -0.37
N PRO A 49 -3.85 -17.31 0.83
CA PRO A 49 -3.98 -16.20 1.78
C PRO A 49 -2.63 -15.76 2.37
N VAL A 50 -1.68 -16.69 2.54
CA VAL A 50 -0.35 -16.40 3.10
C VAL A 50 0.51 -15.59 2.12
N LEU A 51 0.40 -15.85 0.82
CA LEU A 51 1.12 -15.11 -0.23
C LEU A 51 0.36 -13.87 -0.72
N GLY A 52 -0.97 -13.88 -0.69
CA GLY A 52 -1.80 -12.78 -1.17
C GLY A 52 -1.56 -11.48 -0.41
N TRP A 53 -1.45 -11.55 0.93
CA TRP A 53 -1.20 -10.39 1.77
C TRP A 53 0.13 -9.68 1.48
N PRO A 54 1.30 -10.37 1.46
CA PRO A 54 2.58 -9.70 1.18
C PRO A 54 2.71 -9.19 -0.26
N ILE A 55 2.08 -9.85 -1.23
CA ILE A 55 2.02 -9.33 -2.61
C ILE A 55 1.21 -8.02 -2.63
N PHE A 56 0.06 -8.00 -1.96
CA PHE A 56 -0.80 -6.82 -1.87
C PHE A 56 -0.11 -5.65 -1.16
N THR A 57 0.56 -5.89 -0.03
CA THR A 57 1.30 -4.83 0.69
C THR A 57 2.51 -4.33 -0.10
N SER A 58 3.22 -5.22 -0.80
CA SER A 58 4.31 -4.83 -1.70
C SER A 58 3.79 -3.94 -2.84
N LEU A 59 2.66 -4.31 -3.46
CA LEU A 59 2.03 -3.46 -4.47
C LEU A 59 1.65 -2.09 -3.89
N LEU A 60 1.08 -2.02 -2.69
CA LEU A 60 0.75 -0.75 -2.03
C LEU A 60 1.97 0.10 -1.69
N ALA A 61 3.10 -0.53 -1.34
CA ALA A 61 4.33 0.15 -0.97
C ALA A 61 5.05 0.77 -2.18
N PHE A 62 5.02 0.10 -3.33
CA PHE A 62 5.75 0.53 -4.54
C PHE A 62 4.87 1.20 -5.59
N LYS A 63 3.55 1.04 -5.54
CA LYS A 63 2.65 1.75 -6.44
C LYS A 63 2.55 3.21 -5.97
N PRO A 64 2.90 4.19 -6.83
CA PRO A 64 2.72 5.59 -6.49
C PRO A 64 1.24 5.84 -6.20
N TRP A 65 0.97 6.44 -5.05
CA TRP A 65 -0.39 6.81 -4.67
C TRP A 65 -0.98 7.75 -5.73
N PRO A 66 -2.26 7.62 -6.08
CA PRO A 66 -2.90 8.57 -6.97
C PRO A 66 -2.72 9.98 -6.39
N THR A 67 -2.44 10.94 -7.25
CA THR A 67 -2.28 12.34 -6.84
C THR A 67 -3.59 12.81 -6.23
N LEU A 68 -3.65 12.85 -4.90
CA LEU A 68 -4.82 13.36 -4.20
C LEU A 68 -4.93 14.86 -4.50
N PRO A 69 -6.16 15.38 -4.69
CA PRO A 69 -6.34 16.81 -4.83
C PRO A 69 -5.73 17.51 -3.61
N PRO A 70 -5.08 18.67 -3.81
CA PRO A 70 -4.43 19.38 -2.71
C PRO A 70 -5.44 19.61 -1.60
N ARG A 71 -5.01 19.32 -0.36
CA ARG A 71 -5.86 19.49 0.82
C ARG A 71 -6.41 20.92 0.80
N PRO A 72 -7.74 21.12 0.92
CA PRO A 72 -8.31 22.46 0.94
C PRO A 72 -7.64 23.24 2.07
N GLU A 73 -7.18 24.45 1.74
CA GLU A 73 -6.52 25.35 2.69
C GLU A 73 -7.45 25.49 3.90
N LYS A 74 -7.00 24.99 5.06
CA LYS A 74 -7.73 25.13 6.33
C LYS A 74 -7.57 26.58 6.79
N LEU A 75 -8.24 27.48 6.10
CA LEU A 75 -8.34 28.87 6.51
C LEU A 75 -9.11 28.95 7.80
N HIS A 76 -8.54 29.62 8.79
CA HIS A 76 -9.27 29.96 10.00
C HIS A 76 -10.54 30.72 9.61
N PRO A 77 -11.70 30.50 10.26
CA PRO A 77 -12.98 31.12 9.85
C PRO A 77 -12.89 32.63 9.67
N ARG A 78 -12.08 33.30 10.51
CA ARG A 78 -11.83 34.75 10.41
C ARG A 78 -11.12 35.16 9.12
N GLU A 79 -10.15 34.38 8.65
CA GLU A 79 -9.42 34.65 7.42
C GLU A 79 -10.26 34.36 6.18
N ARG A 80 -11.14 33.33 6.23
CA ARG A 80 -12.15 33.10 5.19
C ARG A 80 -13.06 34.32 5.03
N LEU A 81 -13.55 34.85 6.15
CA LEU A 81 -14.42 36.04 6.14
C LEU A 81 -13.69 37.29 5.63
N ARG A 82 -12.41 37.45 5.95
CA ARG A 82 -11.60 38.57 5.45
C ARG A 82 -11.41 38.48 3.93
N ARG A 83 -10.95 37.32 3.41
CA ARG A 83 -10.78 37.12 1.95
C ARG A 83 -12.10 37.27 1.18
N ALA A 84 -13.23 36.83 1.75
CA ALA A 84 -14.55 37.01 1.14
C ALA A 84 -14.96 38.49 1.06
N ARG A 85 -14.65 39.28 2.09
CA ARG A 85 -14.88 40.74 2.09
C ARG A 85 -13.98 41.45 1.09
N ASP A 86 -12.70 41.09 1.04
CA ASP A 86 -11.74 41.67 0.11
C ASP A 86 -12.12 41.36 -1.35
N ALA A 87 -12.59 40.13 -1.63
CA ALA A 87 -13.10 39.74 -2.95
C ALA A 87 -14.40 40.48 -3.32
N ALA A 88 -15.33 40.67 -2.37
CA ALA A 88 -16.56 41.42 -2.61
C ALA A 88 -16.28 42.91 -2.85
N ALA A 89 -15.29 43.50 -2.17
CA ALA A 89 -14.86 44.88 -2.40
C ALA A 89 -14.22 45.05 -3.78
N ALA A 90 -13.38 44.10 -4.20
CA ALA A 90 -12.76 44.12 -5.53
C ALA A 90 -13.77 43.96 -6.68
N GLN A 91 -14.88 43.26 -6.48
CA GLN A 91 -15.96 43.15 -7.47
C GLN A 91 -16.85 44.40 -7.54
N LYS A 92 -16.98 45.15 -6.44
CA LYS A 92 -17.78 46.38 -6.39
C LYS A 92 -17.07 47.62 -6.95
N GLY A 93 -15.75 47.56 -7.10
CA GLY A 93 -14.91 48.62 -7.66
C GLY A 93 -14.61 48.48 -9.16
N LYS A 94 -15.22 47.50 -9.84
CA LYS A 94 -15.31 47.39 -11.30
C LYS A 94 -16.71 47.77 -11.74
#